data_AF-A0A3C1SBB0-F1
#
_entry.id   AF-A0A3C1SBB0-F1
#
_cell.length_a   1.000
_cell.length_b   1.000
_cell.length_c   1.000
_cell.angle_alpha   90.00
_cell.angle_beta   90.00
_cell.angle_gamma   90.00
#
_symmetry.space_group_name_H-M   'P 1'
#
loop_
_entity.id
_entity.type
_entity.pdbx_description
1 polymer ?
#
loop_
_entity_poly.entity_id
_entity_poly.type
_entity_poly.pdbx_seq_one_letter_code
_entity_poly.pdbx_strand_id
1 'polypeptide(L)'
;ILNDDFKPVPIGIPGEICIAGEGLAKGYLNKPEMTAEKFIPHPFKSGELMYRSGDLGKWLADGNIVFMGRKDEQIKIRGYRIEPGEIESLLLQYPSISEAAVIVKNKDLIAYVAPEQAINLSELRSHLRQSLPEYMIPAFIIPLVNIPLTPNRKLDKKNLPDPESVGTKSSADDVMPRNDMEKQIAAVWEKVLGRRQIGIYDNFFDLGGNSLKAVQIVMQMSEALGRDISVKLLFVHSTIAELCEAIENK
;
A
#
# COMPACT_ATOMS: atom_id res chain seq x y z
N ILE A 1 -5.51 6.25 -28.41
CA ILE A 1 -5.82 4.94 -27.78
C ILE A 1 -5.50 3.86 -28.81
N LEU A 2 -4.58 2.96 -28.49
CA LEU A 2 -4.01 1.98 -29.43
C LEU A 2 -4.10 0.54 -28.90
N ASN A 3 -4.11 -0.43 -29.80
CA ASN A 3 -3.92 -1.85 -29.47
C ASN A 3 -2.43 -2.20 -29.35
N ASP A 4 -2.12 -3.48 -29.11
CA ASP A 4 -0.74 -3.98 -28.97
C ASP A 4 0.09 -3.87 -30.25
N ASP A 5 -0.55 -3.81 -31.42
CA ASP A 5 0.10 -3.58 -32.71
C ASP A 5 0.25 -2.08 -33.06
N PHE A 6 0.03 -1.19 -32.09
CA PHE A 6 0.08 0.27 -32.23
C PHE A 6 -0.91 0.85 -33.27
N LYS A 7 -2.03 0.16 -33.49
CA LYS A 7 -3.13 0.62 -34.36
C LYS A 7 -4.25 1.28 -33.55
N PRO A 8 -4.94 2.31 -34.09
CA PRO A 8 -6.11 2.89 -33.45
C PRO A 8 -7.19 1.85 -33.21
N VAL A 9 -7.78 1.89 -32.02
CA VAL A 9 -8.96 1.08 -31.70
C VAL A 9 -10.26 1.84 -32.02
N PRO A 10 -11.34 1.14 -32.42
CA PRO A 10 -12.65 1.78 -32.62
C PRO A 10 -13.21 2.43 -31.34
N ILE A 11 -14.19 3.32 -31.52
CA ILE A 11 -14.94 3.91 -30.40
C ILE A 11 -15.58 2.79 -29.56
N GLY A 12 -15.50 2.92 -28.23
CA GLY A 12 -16.01 1.92 -27.29
C GLY A 12 -15.08 0.73 -27.03
N ILE A 13 -14.02 0.54 -27.82
CA ILE A 13 -13.06 -0.56 -27.65
C ILE A 13 -11.90 -0.11 -26.75
N PRO A 14 -11.56 -0.87 -25.69
CA PRO A 14 -10.42 -0.55 -24.84
C PRO A 14 -9.08 -0.68 -25.58
N GLY A 15 -8.14 0.20 -25.23
CA GLY A 15 -6.74 0.12 -25.64
C GLY A 15 -5.84 0.97 -24.74
N GLU A 16 -4.54 0.97 -25.01
CA GLU A 16 -3.56 1.79 -24.29
C GLU A 16 -3.72 3.27 -24.67
N ILE A 17 -3.82 4.14 -23.67
CA ILE A 17 -3.80 5.59 -23.85
C ILE A 17 -2.34 5.99 -24.14
N CYS A 18 -2.11 6.63 -25.27
CA CYS A 18 -0.80 7.15 -25.66
C CYS A 18 -0.90 8.66 -25.84
N ILE A 19 0.18 9.37 -25.48
CA ILE A 19 0.25 10.83 -25.48
C ILE A 19 1.29 11.26 -26.52
N ALA A 20 1.02 12.30 -27.27
CA ALA A 20 1.93 12.87 -28.25
C ALA A 20 1.87 14.41 -28.23
N GLY A 21 2.79 15.07 -28.91
CA GLY A 21 2.87 16.52 -29.03
C GLY A 21 3.90 17.17 -28.10
N GLU A 22 3.82 18.49 -27.95
CA GLU A 22 4.84 19.30 -27.29
C GLU A 22 4.96 19.06 -25.78
N GLY A 23 3.93 18.49 -25.14
CA GLY A 23 3.92 18.18 -23.71
C GLY A 23 4.75 16.95 -23.31
N LEU A 24 5.45 16.31 -24.24
CA LEU A 24 6.28 15.16 -23.95
C LEU A 24 7.55 15.56 -23.17
N ALA A 25 7.88 14.78 -22.14
CA ALA A 25 9.18 14.88 -21.50
C ALA A 25 10.29 14.43 -22.47
N LYS A 26 11.53 14.87 -22.19
CA LYS A 26 12.72 14.45 -22.96
C LYS A 26 13.11 12.99 -22.76
N GLY A 27 12.54 12.32 -21.75
CA GLY A 27 12.85 10.96 -21.37
C GLY A 27 13.10 10.82 -19.86
N TYR A 28 13.60 9.66 -19.46
CA TYR A 28 14.00 9.36 -18.08
C TYR A 28 15.48 9.67 -17.87
N LEU A 29 15.78 10.41 -16.80
CA LEU A 29 17.15 10.78 -16.45
C LEU A 29 18.02 9.54 -16.25
N ASN A 30 19.14 9.46 -16.99
CA ASN A 30 20.10 8.36 -16.96
C ASN A 30 19.51 6.95 -17.22
N LYS A 31 18.33 6.87 -17.85
CA LYS A 31 17.68 5.60 -18.19
C LYS A 31 17.29 5.56 -19.68
N PRO A 32 18.27 5.42 -20.59
CA PRO A 32 18.03 5.45 -22.03
C PRO A 32 17.17 4.27 -22.52
N GLU A 33 17.37 3.08 -21.97
CA GLU A 33 16.60 1.88 -22.33
C GLU A 33 15.10 2.05 -21.99
N MET A 34 14.80 2.51 -20.77
CA MET A 34 13.44 2.81 -20.33
C MET A 34 12.81 3.94 -21.17
N THR A 35 13.61 4.91 -21.58
CA THR A 35 13.16 5.99 -22.47
C THR A 35 12.77 5.44 -23.83
N ALA A 36 13.61 4.60 -24.44
CA ALA A 36 13.31 3.98 -25.74
C ALA A 36 12.09 3.05 -25.68
N GLU A 37 11.88 2.35 -24.56
CA GLU A 37 10.72 1.47 -24.37
C GLU A 37 9.39 2.25 -24.27
N LYS A 38 9.39 3.40 -23.59
CA LYS A 38 8.17 4.18 -23.32
C LYS A 38 7.91 5.29 -24.35
N PHE A 39 8.94 5.86 -24.96
CA PHE A 39 8.86 6.92 -25.97
C PHE A 39 9.14 6.31 -27.35
N ILE A 40 8.07 5.87 -28.02
CA ILE A 40 8.15 5.16 -29.30
C ILE A 40 7.92 6.10 -30.48
N PRO A 41 8.35 5.72 -31.70
CA PRO A 41 8.01 6.47 -32.91
C PRO A 41 6.49 6.64 -33.06
N HIS A 42 6.06 7.84 -33.45
CA HIS A 42 4.64 8.14 -33.61
C HIS A 42 4.09 7.46 -34.89
N PRO A 43 3.14 6.52 -34.79
CA PRO A 43 2.72 5.70 -35.94
C PRO A 43 1.96 6.48 -37.02
N PHE A 44 1.41 7.66 -36.69
CA PHE A 44 0.63 8.48 -37.63
C PHE A 44 1.34 9.76 -38.10
N LYS A 45 2.56 10.01 -37.62
CA LYS A 45 3.31 11.24 -37.92
C LYS A 45 4.81 10.94 -37.91
N SER A 46 5.41 10.96 -39.09
CA SER A 46 6.83 10.69 -39.24
C SER A 46 7.67 11.74 -38.49
N GLY A 47 8.71 11.28 -37.79
CA GLY A 47 9.65 12.15 -37.05
C GLY A 47 9.18 12.60 -35.67
N GLU A 48 7.92 12.37 -35.29
CA GLU A 48 7.42 12.64 -33.94
C GLU A 48 7.55 11.39 -33.04
N LEU A 49 7.57 11.61 -31.73
CA LEU A 49 7.50 10.57 -30.71
C LEU A 49 6.11 10.53 -30.07
N MET A 50 5.81 9.39 -29.46
CA MET A 50 4.60 9.14 -28.69
C MET A 50 4.97 8.40 -27.42
N TYR A 51 4.44 8.87 -26.29
CA TYR A 51 4.63 8.26 -24.99
C TYR A 51 3.52 7.26 -24.66
N ARG A 52 3.95 6.05 -24.30
CA ARG A 52 3.11 4.96 -23.82
C ARG A 52 2.82 5.14 -22.34
N SER A 53 1.60 5.54 -22.00
CA SER A 53 1.26 5.86 -20.61
C SER A 53 1.13 4.62 -19.72
N GLY A 54 0.83 3.46 -20.31
CA GLY A 54 0.39 2.24 -19.62
C GLY A 54 -1.03 2.33 -19.04
N ASP A 55 -1.75 3.42 -19.22
CA ASP A 55 -3.16 3.54 -18.84
C ASP A 55 -4.05 2.88 -19.91
N LEU A 56 -5.08 2.15 -19.49
CA LEU A 56 -6.13 1.63 -20.38
C LEU A 56 -7.30 2.59 -20.41
N GLY A 57 -7.83 2.83 -21.60
CA GLY A 57 -9.04 3.61 -21.78
C GLY A 57 -9.75 3.30 -23.07
N LYS A 58 -10.93 3.89 -23.24
CA LYS A 58 -11.70 3.83 -24.48
C LYS A 58 -12.34 5.18 -24.78
N TRP A 59 -12.53 5.45 -26.06
CA TRP A 59 -13.32 6.59 -26.51
C TRP A 59 -14.80 6.34 -26.29
N LEU A 60 -15.50 7.37 -25.85
CA LEU A 60 -16.95 7.48 -25.90
C LEU A 60 -17.39 8.13 -27.22
N ALA A 61 -18.67 7.98 -27.54
CA ALA A 61 -19.25 8.54 -28.77
C ALA A 61 -19.23 10.08 -28.80
N ASP A 62 -19.15 10.72 -27.63
CA ASP A 62 -19.05 12.18 -27.47
C ASP A 62 -17.61 12.71 -27.57
N GLY A 63 -16.64 11.83 -27.80
CA GLY A 63 -15.22 12.20 -27.89
C GLY A 63 -14.50 12.29 -26.53
N ASN A 64 -15.14 11.95 -25.41
CA ASN A 64 -14.46 11.82 -24.12
C ASN A 64 -13.73 10.46 -24.01
N ILE A 65 -12.69 10.41 -23.15
CA ILE A 65 -11.99 9.15 -22.82
C ILE A 65 -12.43 8.67 -21.44
N VAL A 66 -12.87 7.42 -21.34
CA VAL A 66 -13.06 6.75 -20.06
C VAL A 66 -11.79 6.01 -19.69
N PHE A 67 -11.25 6.32 -18.52
CA PHE A 67 -10.14 5.60 -17.90
C PHE A 67 -10.65 4.26 -17.32
N MET A 68 -9.96 3.18 -17.64
CA MET A 68 -10.34 1.80 -17.30
C MET A 68 -9.32 1.10 -16.38
N GLY A 69 -8.32 1.82 -15.89
CA GLY A 69 -7.24 1.27 -15.08
C GLY A 69 -5.92 1.26 -15.83
N ARG A 70 -5.00 0.41 -15.39
CA ARG A 70 -3.66 0.30 -15.98
C ARG A 70 -3.45 -1.06 -16.62
N LYS A 71 -2.62 -1.06 -17.66
CA LYS A 71 -2.13 -2.26 -18.35
C LYS A 71 -1.04 -2.95 -17.53
N ASP A 72 -0.31 -2.19 -16.71
CA ASP A 72 0.69 -2.68 -15.77
C ASP A 72 0.17 -2.66 -14.32
N GLU A 73 0.98 -3.17 -13.39
CA GLU A 73 0.67 -3.29 -11.96
C GLU A 73 0.82 -1.95 -11.19
N GLN A 74 0.91 -0.81 -11.87
CA GLN A 74 1.10 0.48 -11.20
C GLN A 74 -0.18 0.95 -10.53
N ILE A 75 -0.05 1.46 -9.30
CA ILE A 75 -1.22 1.76 -8.46
C ILE A 75 -1.18 3.21 -8.02
N LYS A 76 -2.33 3.87 -8.10
CA LYS A 76 -2.52 5.21 -7.54
C LYS A 76 -3.20 5.09 -6.18
N ILE A 77 -2.51 5.47 -5.11
CA ILE A 77 -3.06 5.52 -3.76
C ILE A 77 -3.04 6.97 -3.30
N ARG A 78 -4.22 7.52 -3.02
CA ARG A 78 -4.38 8.89 -2.48
C ARG A 78 -3.64 9.96 -3.30
N GLY A 79 -3.60 9.78 -4.63
CA GLY A 79 -2.93 10.69 -5.57
C GLY A 79 -1.45 10.37 -5.84
N TYR A 80 -0.83 9.48 -5.05
CA TYR A 80 0.55 9.04 -5.25
C TYR A 80 0.62 7.86 -6.22
N ARG A 81 1.57 7.92 -7.15
CA ARG A 81 1.94 6.79 -8.00
C ARG A 81 2.88 5.89 -7.19
N ILE A 82 2.48 4.64 -7.01
CA ILE A 82 3.23 3.65 -6.25
C ILE A 82 3.54 2.49 -7.18
N GLU A 83 4.79 2.05 -7.15
CA GLU A 83 5.29 0.87 -7.84
C GLU A 83 5.44 -0.24 -6.79
N PRO A 84 4.52 -1.23 -6.71
CA PRO A 84 4.59 -2.29 -5.71
C PRO A 84 5.94 -3.04 -5.70
N GLY A 85 6.54 -3.20 -6.89
CA GLY A 85 7.84 -3.84 -7.05
C GLY A 85 9.00 -3.13 -6.33
N GLU A 86 8.90 -1.82 -6.08
CA GLU A 86 9.89 -1.10 -5.27
C GLU A 86 9.81 -1.52 -3.80
N ILE A 87 8.59 -1.67 -3.27
CA ILE A 87 8.34 -2.12 -1.91
C ILE A 87 8.75 -3.59 -1.77
N GLU A 88 8.40 -4.43 -2.74
CA GLU A 88 8.81 -5.86 -2.79
C GLU A 88 10.33 -6.01 -2.79
N SER A 89 11.04 -5.21 -3.59
CA SER A 89 12.51 -5.24 -3.65
C SER A 89 13.17 -4.85 -2.33
N LEU A 90 12.54 -3.96 -1.57
CA LEU A 90 13.01 -3.54 -0.25
C LEU A 90 12.70 -4.60 0.82
N LEU A 91 11.51 -5.22 0.77
CA LEU A 91 11.16 -6.34 1.63
C LEU A 91 12.15 -7.51 1.46
N LEU A 92 12.52 -7.84 0.23
CA LEU A 92 13.49 -8.91 -0.07
C LEU A 92 14.94 -8.60 0.37
N GLN A 93 15.26 -7.35 0.69
CA GLN A 93 16.56 -6.99 1.27
C GLN A 93 16.63 -7.24 2.78
N TYR A 94 15.48 -7.48 3.42
CA TYR A 94 15.44 -7.83 4.83
C TYR A 94 15.92 -9.29 5.02
N PRO A 95 16.95 -9.55 5.85
CA PRO A 95 17.70 -10.83 5.83
C PRO A 95 16.89 -12.12 6.01
N SER A 96 15.70 -12.05 6.59
CA SER A 96 14.86 -13.22 6.89
C SER A 96 13.68 -13.41 5.94
N ILE A 97 13.53 -12.60 4.89
CA ILE A 97 12.42 -12.70 3.93
C ILE A 97 12.90 -13.35 2.64
N SER A 98 12.31 -14.49 2.27
CA SER A 98 12.66 -15.23 1.04
C SER A 98 11.75 -14.88 -0.14
N GLU A 99 10.49 -14.54 0.12
CA GLU A 99 9.52 -14.09 -0.89
C GLU A 99 8.73 -12.88 -0.41
N ALA A 100 8.41 -11.96 -1.32
CA ALA A 100 7.56 -10.81 -1.03
C ALA A 100 6.61 -10.53 -2.21
N ALA A 101 5.38 -10.15 -1.90
CA ALA A 101 4.40 -9.68 -2.88
C ALA A 101 3.58 -8.53 -2.28
N VAL A 102 3.38 -7.46 -3.03
CA VAL A 102 2.63 -6.29 -2.58
C VAL A 102 1.43 -6.07 -3.50
N ILE A 103 0.25 -5.99 -2.89
CA ILE A 103 -1.00 -5.71 -3.59
C ILE A 103 -1.68 -4.49 -2.99
N VAL A 104 -2.68 -3.97 -3.70
CA VAL A 104 -3.60 -2.98 -3.16
C VAL A 104 -5.00 -3.56 -3.10
N LYS A 105 -5.61 -3.44 -1.93
CA LYS A 105 -6.99 -3.83 -1.68
C LYS A 105 -7.65 -2.72 -0.87
N ASN A 106 -8.87 -2.33 -1.24
CA ASN A 106 -9.62 -1.27 -0.55
C ASN A 106 -8.84 0.04 -0.34
N LYS A 107 -7.95 0.40 -1.28
CA LYS A 107 -7.05 1.58 -1.25
C LYS A 107 -5.92 1.52 -0.21
N ASP A 108 -5.68 0.37 0.39
CA ASP A 108 -4.56 0.14 1.29
C ASP A 108 -3.55 -0.82 0.66
N LEU A 109 -2.26 -0.59 0.93
CA LEU A 109 -1.17 -1.49 0.55
C LEU A 109 -1.14 -2.68 1.51
N ILE A 110 -1.03 -3.88 0.96
CA ILE A 110 -0.87 -5.12 1.72
C ILE A 110 0.37 -5.82 1.19
N ALA A 111 1.32 -6.08 2.08
CA ALA A 111 2.48 -6.92 1.79
C ALA A 111 2.23 -8.33 2.33
N TYR A 112 2.50 -9.32 1.50
CA TYR A 112 2.64 -10.71 1.90
C TYR A 112 4.11 -11.06 1.85
N VAL A 113 4.61 -11.67 2.92
CA VAL A 113 6.03 -12.02 3.05
C VAL A 113 6.14 -13.48 3.45
N ALA A 114 7.09 -14.21 2.89
CA ALA A 114 7.45 -15.55 3.34
C ALA A 114 8.77 -15.46 4.11
N PRO A 115 8.74 -15.43 5.46
CA PRO A 115 9.97 -15.38 6.23
C PRO A 115 10.51 -16.78 6.52
N GLU A 116 11.84 -16.94 6.50
CA GLU A 116 12.51 -18.22 6.82
C GLU A 116 12.49 -18.53 8.33
N GLN A 117 12.34 -17.50 9.15
CA GLN A 117 12.27 -17.58 10.62
C GLN A 117 11.24 -16.58 11.15
N ALA A 118 10.90 -16.67 12.44
CA ALA A 118 10.01 -15.68 13.04
C ALA A 118 10.58 -14.26 12.87
N ILE A 119 9.74 -13.32 12.40
CA ILE A 119 10.10 -11.92 12.16
C ILE A 119 9.37 -10.99 13.11
N ASN A 120 10.05 -9.92 13.50
CA ASN A 120 9.42 -8.80 14.17
C ASN A 120 8.87 -7.81 13.12
N LEU A 121 7.54 -7.73 13.02
CA LEU A 121 6.88 -6.85 12.05
C LEU A 121 7.18 -5.37 12.29
N SER A 122 7.39 -4.96 13.55
CA SER A 122 7.71 -3.56 13.87
C SER A 122 9.11 -3.17 13.37
N GLU A 123 10.09 -4.07 13.48
CA GLU A 123 11.43 -3.89 12.91
C GLU A 123 11.39 -3.86 11.39
N LEU A 124 10.63 -4.76 10.76
CA LEU A 124 10.46 -4.78 9.31
C LEU A 124 9.83 -3.47 8.79
N ARG A 125 8.79 -2.96 9.45
CA ARG A 125 8.20 -1.65 9.12
C ARG A 125 9.21 -0.52 9.30
N SER A 126 10.01 -0.56 10.36
CA SER A 126 11.05 0.44 10.62
C SER A 126 12.13 0.41 9.54
N HIS A 127 12.51 -0.78 9.07
CA HIS A 127 13.41 -0.94 7.93
C HIS A 127 12.85 -0.30 6.65
N LEU A 128 11.57 -0.54 6.32
CA LEU A 128 10.93 0.10 5.16
C LEU A 128 10.92 1.63 5.25
N ARG A 129 10.63 2.17 6.44
CA ARG A 129 10.58 3.64 6.68
C ARG A 129 11.92 4.36 6.51
N GLN A 130 13.04 3.64 6.55
CA GLN A 130 14.36 4.25 6.31
C GLN A 130 14.55 4.66 4.85
N SER A 131 13.86 3.99 3.93
CA SER A 131 14.06 4.17 2.48
C SER A 131 12.80 4.59 1.73
N LEU A 132 11.62 4.36 2.30
CA LEU A 132 10.33 4.63 1.66
C LEU A 132 9.56 5.74 2.39
N PRO A 133 8.85 6.62 1.65
CA PRO A 133 7.94 7.57 2.26
C PRO A 133 6.72 6.88 2.89
N GLU A 134 6.10 7.51 3.89
CA GLU A 134 5.04 6.89 4.70
C GLU A 134 3.85 6.35 3.87
N TYR A 135 3.52 6.99 2.75
CA TYR A 135 2.41 6.54 1.89
C TYR A 135 2.71 5.24 1.10
N MET A 136 3.96 4.78 1.06
CA MET A 136 4.38 3.51 0.46
C MET A 136 4.55 2.40 1.50
N ILE A 137 4.41 2.70 2.78
CA ILE A 137 4.49 1.69 3.84
C ILE A 137 3.20 0.85 3.80
N PRO A 138 3.30 -0.49 3.67
CA PRO A 138 2.12 -1.35 3.67
C PRO A 138 1.30 -1.17 4.94
N ALA A 139 -0.02 -1.00 4.80
CA ALA A 139 -0.93 -0.94 5.95
C ALA A 139 -0.92 -2.29 6.69
N PHE A 140 -0.82 -3.39 5.95
CA PHE A 140 -0.73 -4.75 6.48
C PHE A 140 0.52 -5.44 5.97
N ILE A 141 1.19 -6.18 6.83
CA ILE A 141 2.25 -7.13 6.47
C ILE A 141 1.82 -8.49 7.00
N ILE A 142 1.62 -9.45 6.11
CA ILE A 142 1.05 -10.76 6.42
C ILE A 142 2.12 -11.84 6.15
N PRO A 143 2.67 -12.46 7.20
CA PRO A 143 3.55 -13.61 7.05
C PRO A 143 2.78 -14.82 6.50
N LEU A 144 3.33 -15.47 5.48
CA LEU A 144 2.85 -16.72 4.90
C LEU A 144 3.96 -17.76 4.92
N VAL A 145 3.60 -19.05 4.85
CA VAL A 145 4.58 -20.12 4.65
C VAL A 145 5.21 -20.02 3.26
N ASN A 146 4.41 -19.65 2.27
CA ASN A 146 4.82 -19.46 0.87
C ASN A 146 3.81 -18.55 0.17
N ILE A 147 4.26 -17.79 -0.84
CA ILE A 147 3.36 -16.92 -1.60
C ILE A 147 2.63 -17.77 -2.66
N PRO A 148 1.27 -17.71 -2.73
CA PRO A 148 0.52 -18.51 -3.68
C PRO A 148 0.78 -18.04 -5.11
N LEU A 149 1.18 -18.98 -5.97
CA LEU A 149 1.41 -18.75 -7.39
C LEU A 149 0.45 -19.58 -8.24
N THR A 150 0.04 -19.02 -9.37
CA THR A 150 -0.68 -19.71 -10.45
C THR A 150 0.24 -20.75 -11.11
N PRO A 151 -0.29 -21.71 -11.89
CA PRO A 151 0.53 -22.66 -12.66
C PRO A 151 1.55 -21.98 -13.60
N ASN A 152 1.27 -20.75 -14.04
CA ASN A 152 2.18 -19.94 -14.85
C ASN A 152 3.22 -19.15 -14.02
N ARG A 153 3.41 -19.50 -12.74
CA ARG A 153 4.33 -18.85 -11.79
C ARG A 153 4.07 -17.36 -11.56
N LYS A 154 2.85 -16.88 -11.85
CA LYS A 154 2.41 -15.52 -11.49
C LYS A 154 1.71 -15.53 -10.14
N LEU A 155 1.75 -14.43 -9.39
CA LEU A 155 1.02 -14.26 -8.13
C LEU A 155 -0.47 -14.62 -8.28
N ASP A 156 -0.95 -15.54 -7.45
CA ASP A 156 -2.36 -15.92 -7.40
C ASP A 156 -3.10 -15.05 -6.37
N LYS A 157 -3.49 -13.86 -6.82
CA LYS A 157 -4.20 -12.86 -5.99
C LYS A 157 -5.49 -13.37 -5.35
N LYS A 158 -6.11 -14.43 -5.89
CA LYS A 158 -7.38 -14.97 -5.37
C LYS A 158 -7.19 -15.85 -4.14
N ASN A 159 -6.01 -16.47 -4.01
CA ASN A 159 -5.66 -17.35 -2.91
C ASN A 159 -4.87 -16.63 -1.80
N LEU A 160 -4.66 -15.31 -1.94
CA LEU A 160 -4.09 -14.50 -0.88
C LEU A 160 -5.11 -14.31 0.26
N PRO A 161 -4.72 -14.58 1.52
CA PRO A 161 -5.60 -14.40 2.66
C PRO A 161 -6.06 -12.95 2.84
N ASP A 162 -7.25 -12.74 3.41
CA ASP A 162 -7.72 -11.39 3.72
C ASP A 162 -6.99 -10.85 4.97
N PRO A 163 -6.39 -9.63 4.97
CA PRO A 163 -5.82 -9.01 6.18
C PRO A 163 -6.75 -9.02 7.39
N GLU A 164 -8.06 -8.88 7.18
CA GLU A 164 -9.03 -8.91 8.27
C GLU A 164 -9.22 -10.32 8.86
N SER A 165 -8.98 -11.36 8.04
CA SER A 165 -9.11 -12.77 8.44
C SER A 165 -7.84 -13.36 9.08
N VAL A 166 -6.66 -12.85 8.69
CA VAL A 166 -5.37 -13.24 9.27
C VAL A 166 -5.03 -12.41 10.49
N GLY A 167 -6.04 -11.75 11.09
CA GLY A 167 -5.85 -11.04 12.35
C GLY A 167 -5.11 -11.95 13.31
N THR A 168 -3.86 -11.58 13.59
CA THR A 168 -2.99 -12.22 14.56
C THR A 168 -3.88 -12.47 15.75
N LYS A 169 -4.14 -13.75 16.06
CA LYS A 169 -4.71 -14.07 17.36
C LYS A 169 -3.80 -13.37 18.34
N SER A 170 -4.34 -12.42 19.11
CA SER A 170 -3.66 -11.93 20.30
C SER A 170 -3.15 -13.18 20.99
N SER A 171 -1.83 -13.26 21.06
CA SER A 171 -1.16 -14.40 21.66
C SER A 171 -1.79 -14.54 23.04
N ALA A 172 -2.06 -15.75 23.52
CA ALA A 172 -2.55 -15.92 24.89
C ALA A 172 -1.56 -15.37 25.95
N ASP A 173 -0.37 -14.94 25.51
CA ASP A 173 0.68 -14.25 26.26
C ASP A 173 0.60 -12.70 26.21
N ASP A 174 -0.39 -12.10 25.52
CA ASP A 174 -0.50 -10.64 25.42
C ASP A 174 -1.00 -10.01 26.73
N VAL A 175 -0.20 -9.08 27.26
CA VAL A 175 -0.51 -8.34 28.48
C VAL A 175 -1.74 -7.46 28.23
N MET A 176 -2.83 -7.79 28.90
CA MET A 176 -4.07 -7.02 28.83
C MET A 176 -3.94 -5.66 29.55
N PRO A 177 -4.80 -4.67 29.25
CA PRO A 177 -4.80 -3.35 29.89
C PRO A 177 -4.72 -3.43 31.42
N ARG A 178 -3.67 -2.84 31.99
CA ARG A 178 -3.26 -2.93 33.40
C ARG A 178 -3.87 -1.81 34.23
N ASN A 179 -4.02 -0.63 33.65
CA ASN A 179 -4.55 0.57 34.30
C ASN A 179 -5.77 1.15 33.54
N ASP A 180 -6.44 2.14 34.14
CA ASP A 180 -7.69 2.68 33.58
C ASP A 180 -7.48 3.45 32.27
N MET A 181 -6.31 4.06 32.09
CA MET A 181 -5.97 4.75 30.85
C MET A 181 -5.77 3.77 29.69
N GLU A 182 -5.00 2.69 29.91
CA GLU A 182 -4.84 1.61 28.94
C GLU A 182 -6.18 0.98 28.58
N LYS A 183 -7.08 0.79 29.56
CA LYS A 183 -8.44 0.25 29.30
C LYS A 183 -9.27 1.19 28.42
N GLN A 184 -9.22 2.50 28.67
CA GLN A 184 -9.95 3.48 27.86
C GLN A 184 -9.43 3.51 26.42
N ILE A 185 -8.11 3.50 26.24
CA ILE A 185 -7.48 3.49 24.91
C ILE A 185 -7.81 2.19 24.18
N ALA A 186 -7.67 1.04 24.84
CA ALA A 186 -8.02 -0.26 24.26
C ALA A 186 -9.48 -0.30 23.79
N ALA A 187 -10.43 0.21 24.59
CA ALA A 187 -11.84 0.27 24.20
C ALA A 187 -12.09 1.13 22.95
N VAL A 188 -11.38 2.25 22.79
CA VAL A 188 -11.46 3.08 21.58
C VAL A 188 -10.90 2.33 20.38
N TRP A 189 -9.75 1.66 20.54
CA TRP A 189 -9.14 0.86 19.48
C TRP A 189 -10.04 -0.29 19.05
N GLU A 190 -10.60 -1.04 19.98
CA GLU A 190 -11.54 -2.14 19.71
C GLU A 190 -12.73 -1.67 18.87
N LYS A 191 -13.31 -0.52 19.23
CA LYS A 191 -14.45 0.07 18.53
C LYS A 191 -14.09 0.51 17.10
N VAL A 192 -12.94 1.15 16.89
CA VAL A 192 -12.55 1.70 15.57
C VAL A 192 -11.95 0.62 14.66
N LEU A 193 -11.20 -0.31 15.23
CA LEU A 193 -10.57 -1.40 14.49
C LEU A 193 -11.53 -2.58 14.26
N GLY A 194 -12.67 -2.62 14.98
CA GLY A 194 -13.64 -3.71 14.88
C GLY A 194 -13.12 -5.02 15.48
N ARG A 195 -12.25 -4.92 16.49
CA ARG A 195 -11.60 -6.06 17.16
C ARG A 195 -11.98 -6.12 18.63
N ARG A 196 -11.78 -7.28 19.25
CA ARG A 196 -11.95 -7.50 20.70
C ARG A 196 -10.66 -8.06 21.27
N GLN A 197 -10.42 -7.81 22.55
CA GLN A 197 -9.26 -8.27 23.32
C GLN A 197 -7.92 -7.76 22.76
N ILE A 198 -7.82 -6.44 22.58
CA ILE A 198 -6.56 -5.80 22.18
C ILE A 198 -5.61 -5.73 23.39
N GLY A 199 -4.43 -6.34 23.27
CA GLY A 199 -3.35 -6.28 24.25
C GLY A 199 -2.60 -4.94 24.20
N ILE A 200 -1.90 -4.58 25.28
CA ILE A 200 -1.24 -3.26 25.36
C ILE A 200 -0.02 -3.12 24.43
N TYR A 201 0.56 -4.25 24.04
CA TYR A 201 1.70 -4.33 23.13
C TYR A 201 1.29 -4.62 21.68
N ASP A 202 -0.02 -4.74 21.41
CA ASP A 202 -0.50 -4.87 20.05
C ASP A 202 -0.22 -3.59 19.27
N ASN A 203 0.36 -3.76 18.09
CA ASN A 203 0.67 -2.64 17.21
C ASN A 203 -0.57 -2.18 16.44
N PHE A 204 -0.89 -0.89 16.52
CA PHE A 204 -2.01 -0.25 15.82
C PHE A 204 -2.11 -0.64 14.34
N PHE A 205 -0.98 -0.62 13.63
CA PHE A 205 -0.95 -0.88 12.20
C PHE A 205 -1.11 -2.37 11.89
N ASP A 206 -0.58 -3.25 12.73
CA ASP A 206 -0.72 -4.70 12.57
C ASP A 206 -2.14 -5.17 12.86
N LEU A 207 -2.87 -4.42 13.69
CA LEU A 207 -4.32 -4.58 13.89
C LEU A 207 -5.18 -4.01 12.74
N GLY A 208 -4.56 -3.47 11.69
CA GLY A 208 -5.26 -2.87 10.55
C GLY A 208 -5.62 -1.40 10.71
N GLY A 209 -4.85 -0.70 11.55
CA GLY A 209 -4.82 0.74 11.63
C GLY A 209 -4.29 1.38 10.36
N ASN A 210 -4.90 2.48 9.94
CA ASN A 210 -4.44 3.32 8.85
C ASN A 210 -4.63 4.81 9.23
N SER A 211 -4.21 5.74 8.37
CA SER A 211 -4.29 7.18 8.68
C SER A 211 -5.70 7.66 9.02
N LEU A 212 -6.74 7.13 8.37
CA LEU A 212 -8.13 7.51 8.65
C LEU A 212 -8.56 7.00 10.02
N LYS A 213 -8.30 5.72 10.31
CA LYS A 213 -8.59 5.14 11.63
C LYS A 213 -7.76 5.82 12.73
N ALA A 214 -6.53 6.23 12.44
CA ALA A 214 -5.66 6.94 13.37
C ALA A 214 -6.30 8.28 13.80
N VAL A 215 -6.82 9.05 12.84
CA VAL A 215 -7.56 10.29 13.13
C VAL A 215 -8.80 9.98 13.99
N GLN A 216 -9.59 8.96 13.62
CA GLN A 216 -10.80 8.58 14.37
C GLN A 216 -10.50 8.13 15.81
N ILE A 217 -9.42 7.36 16.01
CA ILE A 217 -8.98 6.92 17.33
C ILE A 217 -8.51 8.10 18.15
N VAL A 218 -7.64 8.94 17.59
CA VAL A 218 -7.08 10.09 18.32
C VAL A 218 -8.18 11.06 18.74
N MET A 219 -9.17 11.33 17.89
CA MET A 219 -10.32 12.16 18.26
C MET A 219 -11.11 11.57 19.44
N GLN A 220 -11.42 10.27 19.39
CA GLN A 220 -12.17 9.60 20.46
C GLN A 220 -11.35 9.43 21.76
N MET A 221 -10.04 9.21 21.65
CA MET A 221 -9.14 9.16 22.79
C MET A 221 -9.02 10.52 23.46
N SER A 222 -8.86 11.60 22.67
CA SER A 222 -8.78 12.96 23.21
C SER A 222 -10.05 13.34 23.99
N GLU A 223 -11.22 12.95 23.47
CA GLU A 223 -12.50 13.12 24.15
C GLU A 223 -12.60 12.29 25.44
N ALA A 224 -12.26 10.99 25.38
CA ALA A 224 -12.36 10.08 26.52
C ALA A 224 -11.40 10.44 27.67
N LEU A 225 -10.20 10.92 27.34
CA LEU A 225 -9.16 11.27 28.30
C LEU A 225 -9.18 12.75 28.72
N GLY A 226 -9.96 13.58 28.03
CA GLY A 226 -9.99 15.02 28.26
C GLY A 226 -8.65 15.72 27.98
N ARG A 227 -7.85 15.21 27.04
CA ARG A 227 -6.52 15.72 26.69
C ARG A 227 -6.38 15.88 25.19
N ASP A 228 -5.60 16.87 24.74
CA ASP A 228 -5.31 17.03 23.31
C ASP A 228 -4.17 16.09 22.88
N ILE A 229 -4.55 14.98 22.23
CA ILE A 229 -3.62 13.99 21.70
C ILE A 229 -3.42 14.27 20.21
N SER A 230 -2.16 14.39 19.79
CA SER A 230 -1.86 14.59 18.37
C SER A 230 -1.78 13.27 17.63
N VAL A 231 -2.21 13.26 16.36
CA VAL A 231 -2.10 12.07 15.49
C VAL A 231 -0.64 11.62 15.34
N LYS A 232 0.30 12.57 15.35
CA LYS A 232 1.74 12.27 15.34
C LYS A 232 2.14 11.33 16.48
N LEU A 233 1.55 11.47 17.66
CA LEU A 233 1.89 10.65 18.83
C LEU A 233 1.58 9.17 18.58
N LEU A 234 0.41 8.85 18.01
CA LEU A 234 0.01 7.48 17.66
C LEU A 234 0.91 6.86 16.58
N PHE A 235 1.42 7.67 15.65
CA PHE A 235 2.34 7.19 14.61
C PHE A 235 3.75 6.89 15.16
N VAL A 236 4.18 7.61 16.19
CA VAL A 236 5.48 7.39 16.85
C VAL A 236 5.39 6.25 17.88
N HIS A 237 4.31 6.24 18.66
CA HIS A 237 4.02 5.29 19.73
C HIS A 237 2.84 4.44 19.32
N SER A 238 3.16 3.35 18.61
CA SER A 238 2.19 2.57 17.86
C SER A 238 1.58 1.42 18.67
N THR A 239 1.92 1.29 19.95
CA THR A 239 1.28 0.39 20.91
C THR A 239 0.58 1.19 22.02
N ILE A 240 -0.38 0.58 22.71
CA ILE A 240 -1.10 1.25 23.81
C ILE A 240 -0.13 1.58 24.95
N ALA A 241 0.79 0.67 25.28
CA ALA A 241 1.78 0.87 26.34
C ALA A 241 2.66 2.10 26.07
N GLU A 242 3.27 2.18 24.88
CA GLU A 242 4.10 3.33 24.48
C GLU A 242 3.29 4.63 24.43
N LEU A 243 2.04 4.55 23.95
CA LEU A 243 1.19 5.72 23.81
C LEU A 243 0.78 6.28 25.17
N CYS A 244 0.46 5.42 26.15
CA CYS A 244 0.22 5.83 27.53
C CYS A 244 1.42 6.54 28.12
N GLU A 245 2.61 5.93 28.04
CA GLU A 245 3.85 6.54 28.55
C GLU A 245 4.11 7.91 27.90
N ALA A 246 3.87 8.04 26.60
CA ALA A 246 4.07 9.28 25.87
C ALA A 246 3.05 10.38 26.22
N ILE A 247 1.84 10.00 26.64
CA ILE A 247 0.81 10.96 27.10
C ILE A 247 1.03 11.36 28.56
N GLU A 248 1.56 10.48 29.40
CA GLU A 248 1.87 10.78 30.81
C GLU A 248 3.10 11.68 30.96
N ASN A 249 4.09 11.53 30.09
CA ASN A 249 5.33 12.32 30.10
C ASN A 249 5.19 13.72 29.45
N LYS A 250 3.96 14.17 29.20
CA LYS A 250 3.65 15.38 28.43
C LYS A 250 2.72 16.31 29.21
#